data_AF-A0ABD5UFG5-F1
#
_entry.id   AF-A0ABD5UFG5-F1
#
_cell.length_a   1.000
_cell.length_b   1.000
_cell.length_c   1.000
_cell.angle_alpha   90.00
_cell.angle_beta   90.00
_cell.angle_gamma   90.00
#
_symmetry.space_group_name_H-M   'P 1'
#
loop_
_entity.id
_entity.type
_entity.pdbx_description
1 polymer ?
#
loop_
_entity_poly.entity_id
_entity_poly.type
_entity_poly.pdbx_seq_one_letter_code
_entity_poly.pdbx_strand_id
1 'polypeptide(L)'
;TLRRSSGGRPRQVIVGDVDDTPGSSEGARLVSYGTDGRFTLGVAGGRRIQAAFAAPRHRVVVGEESEPFVRDGRNAFAKFVSAADDGIRPGDEVLVVDDDDALFAVGRAELSGAEAEAFASGAAVSVRNGVASEDDANAGE
;
A
#
# COMPACT_ATOMS: atom_id res chain seq x y z
N THR A 1 -7.78 -2.29 17.41
CA THR A 1 -6.78 -1.80 18.38
C THR A 1 -6.12 -0.50 17.95
N LEU A 2 -5.86 0.40 18.90
CA LEU A 2 -4.96 1.56 18.72
C LEU A 2 -3.67 1.34 19.53
N ARG A 3 -2.55 1.08 18.85
CA ARG A 3 -1.22 0.98 19.49
C ARG A 3 -0.62 2.37 19.68
N ARG A 4 0.05 2.59 20.81
CA ARG A 4 0.66 3.85 21.20
C ARG A 4 2.15 3.66 21.53
N SER A 5 2.94 4.72 21.40
CA SER A 5 4.29 4.72 21.97
C SER A 5 4.25 4.76 23.50
N SER A 6 5.40 4.53 24.14
CA SER A 6 5.57 4.70 25.60
C SER A 6 5.16 6.11 26.08
N GLY A 7 5.36 7.13 25.24
CA GLY A 7 4.91 8.51 25.50
C GLY A 7 3.44 8.79 25.18
N GLY A 8 2.63 7.78 24.87
CA GLY A 8 1.19 7.90 24.62
C GLY A 8 0.81 8.36 23.21
N ARG A 9 1.77 8.63 22.32
CA ARG A 9 1.49 9.04 20.93
C ARG A 9 0.84 7.88 20.16
N PRO A 10 -0.28 8.10 19.45
CA PRO A 10 -0.82 7.12 18.51
C PRO A 10 0.22 6.70 17.49
N ARG A 11 0.40 5.38 17.31
CA ARG A 11 1.36 4.82 16.36
C ARG A 11 0.72 3.99 15.28
N GLN A 12 -0.25 3.15 15.61
CA GLN A 12 -0.87 2.27 14.61
C GLN A 12 -2.35 2.07 14.91
N VAL A 13 -3.15 2.03 13.85
CA VAL A 13 -4.54 1.59 13.89
C VAL A 13 -4.62 0.23 13.24
N ILE A 14 -5.14 -0.75 13.98
CA ILE A 14 -5.18 -2.17 13.60
C ILE A 14 -6.61 -2.67 13.76
N VAL A 15 -7.05 -3.53 12.84
CA VAL A 15 -8.36 -4.20 12.91
C VAL A 15 -8.33 -5.32 13.94
N GLY A 16 -9.41 -5.44 14.73
CA GLY A 16 -9.54 -6.49 15.74
C GLY A 16 -9.02 -6.07 17.12
N ASP A 17 -9.05 -7.03 18.04
CA ASP A 17 -8.42 -6.94 19.35
C ASP A 17 -7.09 -7.70 19.29
N VAL A 18 -6.00 -6.95 19.44
CA VAL A 18 -4.64 -7.38 19.19
C VAL A 18 -3.82 -6.75 20.29
N ASP A 19 -3.07 -7.56 21.03
CA ASP A 19 -2.21 -7.08 22.10
C ASP A 19 -0.75 -6.92 21.62
N ASP A 20 0.10 -6.45 22.53
CA ASP A 20 1.53 -6.25 22.28
C ASP A 20 2.37 -7.37 22.93
N THR A 21 1.75 -8.51 23.26
CA THR A 21 2.43 -9.64 23.87
C THR A 21 3.39 -10.27 22.85
N PRO A 22 4.66 -10.52 23.18
CA PRO A 22 5.58 -11.19 22.27
C PRO A 22 5.01 -12.53 21.78
N GLY A 23 4.95 -12.72 20.45
CA GLY A 23 4.37 -13.90 19.82
C GLY A 23 2.89 -13.79 19.44
N SER A 24 2.20 -12.71 19.84
CA SER A 24 0.84 -12.43 19.37
C SER A 24 0.83 -12.00 17.89
N SER A 25 -0.31 -12.21 17.23
CA SER A 25 -0.54 -11.76 15.86
C SER A 25 -0.22 -10.26 15.70
N GLU A 26 0.40 -9.86 14.59
CA GLU A 26 0.58 -8.44 14.28
C GLU A 26 -0.75 -7.73 13.95
N GLY A 27 -1.80 -8.52 13.65
CA GLY A 27 -3.12 -8.04 13.26
C GLY A 27 -3.16 -7.39 11.88
N ALA A 28 -4.38 -7.11 11.40
CA ALA A 28 -4.57 -6.46 10.10
C ALA A 28 -4.41 -4.93 10.23
N ARG A 29 -3.21 -4.42 9.94
CA ARG A 29 -2.86 -3.00 10.06
C ARG A 29 -3.56 -2.13 9.00
N LEU A 30 -4.18 -1.04 9.46
CA LEU A 30 -4.75 -0.01 8.59
C LEU A 30 -3.73 1.05 8.24
N VAL A 31 -3.21 1.71 9.27
CA VAL A 31 -2.24 2.80 9.12
C VAL A 31 -1.21 2.76 10.24
N SER A 32 0.00 3.20 9.93
CA SER A 32 0.97 3.67 10.92
C SER A 32 1.08 5.19 10.84
N TYR A 33 1.17 5.87 11.98
CA TYR A 33 1.44 7.29 12.06
C TYR A 33 2.95 7.53 12.24
N GLY A 34 3.59 7.98 11.16
CA GLY A 34 5.02 8.26 11.10
C GLY A 34 5.43 9.51 11.88
N THR A 35 6.71 9.60 12.24
CA THR A 35 7.25 10.77 12.97
C THR A 35 7.24 12.05 12.15
N ASP A 36 7.17 11.91 10.83
CA ASP A 36 7.01 12.96 9.82
C ASP A 36 5.58 13.55 9.73
N GLY A 37 4.65 13.05 10.55
CA GLY A 37 3.27 13.53 10.57
C GLY A 37 2.40 12.93 9.46
N ARG A 38 2.87 11.90 8.76
CA ARG A 38 2.10 11.21 7.72
C ARG A 38 1.58 9.86 8.19
N PHE A 39 0.51 9.41 7.56
CA PHE A 39 0.08 8.03 7.67
C PHE A 39 0.72 7.20 6.57
N THR A 40 1.11 5.98 6.90
CA THR A 40 1.50 4.95 5.94
C THR A 40 0.49 3.82 5.97
N LEU A 41 0.06 3.35 4.80
CA LEU A 41 -0.96 2.31 4.69
C LEU A 41 -0.39 0.93 4.99
N GLY A 42 -1.18 0.11 5.69
CA GLY A 42 -1.11 -1.34 5.56
C GLY A 42 -2.12 -1.83 4.52
N VAL A 43 -2.00 -3.09 4.11
CA VAL A 43 -2.89 -3.71 3.10
C VAL A 43 -4.37 -3.61 3.49
N ALA A 44 -4.71 -3.84 4.77
CA ALA A 44 -6.10 -3.72 5.22
C ALA A 44 -6.62 -2.27 5.13
N GLY A 45 -5.75 -1.28 5.27
CA GLY A 45 -6.07 0.13 5.02
C GLY A 45 -6.30 0.39 3.53
N GLY A 46 -5.42 -0.14 2.68
CA GLY A 46 -5.56 -0.10 1.22
C GLY A 46 -6.90 -0.64 0.73
N ARG A 47 -7.28 -1.84 1.19
CA ARG A 47 -8.58 -2.46 0.87
C ARG A 47 -9.78 -1.58 1.27
N ARG A 48 -9.68 -0.82 2.37
CA ARG A 48 -10.76 0.10 2.77
C ARG A 48 -10.83 1.35 1.90
N ILE A 49 -9.68 1.90 1.51
CA ILE A 49 -9.64 3.00 0.54
C ILE A 49 -10.21 2.52 -0.80
N GLN A 50 -9.81 1.33 -1.24
CA GLN A 50 -10.29 0.73 -2.48
C GLN A 50 -11.82 0.60 -2.49
N ALA A 51 -12.41 0.07 -1.41
CA ALA A 51 -13.85 -0.07 -1.28
C ALA A 51 -14.60 1.27 -1.11
N ALA A 52 -13.98 2.28 -0.50
CA ALA A 52 -14.62 3.56 -0.20
C ALA A 52 -14.61 4.54 -1.38
N PHE A 53 -13.67 4.40 -2.32
CA PHE A 53 -13.52 5.29 -3.46
C PHE A 53 -13.56 4.49 -4.76
N ALA A 54 -14.39 4.91 -5.72
CA ALA A 54 -14.41 4.32 -7.05
C ALA A 54 -13.09 4.61 -7.79
N ALA A 55 -12.65 3.66 -8.64
CA ALA A 55 -11.55 3.90 -9.58
C ALA A 55 -11.84 5.15 -10.45
N PRO A 56 -10.81 5.95 -10.80
CA PRO A 56 -9.40 5.69 -10.57
C PRO A 56 -8.87 6.17 -9.20
N ARG A 57 -9.69 6.77 -8.31
CA ARG A 57 -9.21 7.49 -7.12
C ARG A 57 -8.19 6.72 -6.29
N HIS A 58 -7.01 7.29 -6.07
CA HIS A 58 -5.88 6.69 -5.34
C HIS A 58 -5.21 5.47 -6.01
N ARG A 59 -5.57 5.08 -7.23
CA ARG A 59 -4.97 3.95 -7.95
C ARG A 59 -3.78 4.39 -8.81
N VAL A 60 -2.80 3.51 -8.87
CA VAL A 60 -1.78 3.41 -9.92
C VAL A 60 -1.92 2.01 -10.53
N VAL A 61 -2.37 1.96 -11.78
CA VAL A 61 -2.62 0.73 -12.52
C VAL A 61 -1.33 0.29 -13.20
N VAL A 62 -0.93 -0.97 -13.01
CA VAL A 62 0.25 -1.57 -13.63
C VAL A 62 -0.12 -2.86 -14.36
N GLY A 63 0.67 -3.21 -15.39
CA GLY A 63 0.49 -4.47 -16.09
C GLY A 63 0.73 -5.70 -15.20
N GLU A 64 0.05 -6.81 -15.51
CA GLU A 64 0.12 -8.10 -14.80
C GLU A 64 1.57 -8.62 -14.65
N GLU A 65 2.49 -8.27 -15.55
CA GLU A 65 3.90 -8.66 -15.44
C GLU A 65 4.59 -8.09 -14.19
N SER A 66 4.02 -7.04 -13.59
CA SER A 66 4.50 -6.43 -12.35
C SER A 66 3.98 -7.13 -11.10
N GLU A 67 2.89 -7.91 -11.19
CA GLU A 67 2.19 -8.52 -10.06
C GLU A 67 3.13 -9.26 -9.09
N PRO A 68 3.92 -10.27 -9.51
CA PRO A 68 4.71 -11.06 -8.56
C PRO A 68 5.75 -10.21 -7.84
N PHE A 69 6.30 -9.20 -8.50
CA PHE A 69 7.32 -8.32 -7.92
C PHE A 69 6.71 -7.31 -6.95
N VAL A 70 5.56 -6.73 -7.30
CA VAL A 70 4.88 -5.75 -6.45
C VAL A 70 4.28 -6.41 -5.21
N ARG A 71 3.75 -7.62 -5.33
CA ARG A 71 3.31 -8.43 -4.19
C ARG A 71 4.45 -8.85 -3.26
N ASP A 72 5.65 -9.11 -3.81
CA ASP A 72 6.90 -9.32 -3.06
C ASP A 72 7.44 -8.01 -2.42
N GLY A 73 6.72 -6.89 -2.54
CA GLY A 73 7.07 -5.62 -1.92
C GLY A 73 8.09 -4.79 -2.71
N ARG A 74 8.42 -5.17 -3.95
CA ARG A 74 9.30 -4.38 -4.81
C ARG A 74 8.56 -3.17 -5.38
N ASN A 75 9.29 -2.09 -5.64
CA ASN A 75 8.72 -0.86 -6.19
C ASN A 75 8.07 -1.07 -7.55
N ALA A 76 6.96 -0.38 -7.79
CA ALA A 76 6.34 -0.30 -9.12
C ALA A 76 7.05 0.78 -9.95
N PHE A 77 7.46 0.44 -11.17
CA PHE A 77 8.20 1.33 -12.06
C PHE A 77 7.28 2.00 -13.08
N ALA A 78 7.53 3.27 -13.39
CA ALA A 78 6.70 4.09 -14.28
C ALA A 78 6.49 3.45 -15.67
N LYS A 79 7.51 2.79 -16.21
CA LYS A 79 7.43 2.09 -17.51
C LYS A 79 6.38 0.96 -17.58
N PHE A 80 5.85 0.52 -16.46
CA PHE A 80 4.80 -0.50 -16.38
C PHE A 80 3.44 0.06 -15.97
N VAL A 81 3.34 1.38 -15.75
CA VAL A 81 2.08 2.05 -15.40
C VAL A 81 1.26 2.23 -16.67
N SER A 82 0.02 1.73 -16.66
CA SER A 82 -0.94 1.88 -17.77
C SER A 82 -1.89 3.06 -17.55
N ALA A 83 -2.21 3.37 -16.29
CA ALA A 83 -3.05 4.51 -15.89
C ALA A 83 -2.81 4.89 -14.42
N ALA A 84 -3.07 6.13 -14.04
CA ALA A 84 -3.03 6.59 -12.66
C ALA A 84 -4.07 7.69 -12.38
N ASP A 85 -4.48 7.84 -11.12
CA ASP A 85 -5.34 8.97 -10.71
C ASP A 85 -4.61 10.32 -10.89
N ASP A 86 -5.15 11.20 -11.73
CA ASP A 86 -4.69 12.57 -11.95
C ASP A 86 -4.57 13.40 -10.65
N GLY A 87 -5.31 13.02 -9.62
CA GLY A 87 -5.26 13.62 -8.29
C GLY A 87 -4.00 13.27 -7.48
N ILE A 88 -3.25 12.23 -7.85
CA ILE A 88 -2.07 11.77 -7.11
C ILE A 88 -0.96 12.81 -7.18
N ARG A 89 -0.34 13.09 -6.04
CA ARG A 89 0.87 13.90 -5.91
C ARG A 89 2.01 13.07 -5.29
N PRO A 90 3.27 13.41 -5.59
CA PRO A 90 4.41 12.79 -4.91
C PRO A 90 4.28 12.89 -3.39
N GLY A 91 4.47 11.77 -2.71
CA GLY A 91 4.33 11.63 -1.27
C GLY A 91 2.94 11.17 -0.78
N ASP A 92 1.95 11.05 -1.68
CA ASP A 92 0.64 10.48 -1.35
C ASP A 92 0.73 8.96 -1.16
N GLU A 93 -0.11 8.43 -0.28
CA GLU A 93 -0.30 6.98 -0.19
C GLU A 93 -1.29 6.52 -1.26
N VAL A 94 -0.92 5.47 -2.00
CA VAL A 94 -1.61 4.99 -3.18
C VAL A 94 -1.79 3.47 -3.16
N LEU A 95 -2.72 3.01 -3.97
CA LEU A 95 -3.02 1.62 -4.25
C LEU A 95 -2.34 1.23 -5.57
N VAL A 96 -1.58 0.14 -5.58
CA VAL A 96 -1.07 -0.45 -6.83
C VAL A 96 -2.00 -1.59 -7.20
N VAL A 97 -2.60 -1.50 -8.38
CA VAL A 97 -3.64 -2.42 -8.86
C VAL A 97 -3.38 -2.83 -10.31
N ASP A 98 -4.11 -3.84 -10.79
CA ASP A 98 -4.25 -4.12 -12.24
C ASP A 98 -5.50 -3.45 -12.84
N ASP A 99 -5.74 -3.72 -14.12
CA ASP A 99 -6.86 -3.19 -14.89
C ASP A 99 -8.24 -3.63 -14.36
N ASP A 100 -8.31 -4.71 -13.57
CA ASP A 100 -9.53 -5.21 -12.92
C ASP A 100 -9.73 -4.64 -11.50
N ASP A 101 -8.92 -3.64 -11.11
CA ASP A 101 -8.83 -3.08 -9.74
C ASP A 101 -8.49 -4.15 -8.70
N ALA A 102 -7.73 -5.20 -9.04
CA ALA A 102 -7.21 -6.15 -8.07
C ALA A 102 -5.99 -5.54 -7.35
N LEU A 103 -6.03 -5.50 -6.01
CA LEU A 103 -4.97 -4.88 -5.22
C LEU A 103 -3.72 -5.75 -5.16
N PHE A 104 -2.60 -5.24 -5.67
CA PHE A 104 -1.29 -5.88 -5.55
C PHE A 104 -0.51 -5.38 -4.34
N ALA A 105 -0.55 -4.07 -4.07
CA ALA A 105 0.19 -3.48 -2.95
C ALA A 105 -0.36 -2.11 -2.53
N VAL A 106 0.13 -1.63 -1.40
CA VAL A 106 0.04 -0.22 -1.00
C VAL A 106 1.43 0.39 -0.94
N GLY A 107 1.53 1.67 -1.27
CA GLY A 107 2.81 2.37 -1.31
C GLY A 107 2.68 3.87 -1.30
N ARG A 108 3.82 4.54 -1.41
CA ARG A 108 3.92 5.99 -1.57
C ARG A 108 4.19 6.33 -3.02
N ALA A 109 3.44 7.25 -3.59
CA ALA A 109 3.70 7.79 -4.91
C ALA A 109 5.03 8.56 -4.90
N GLU A 110 5.91 8.23 -5.84
CA GLU A 110 7.15 8.98 -6.11
C GLU A 110 6.96 9.98 -7.25
N LEU A 111 5.93 9.77 -8.07
CA LEU A 111 5.53 10.61 -9.20
C LEU A 111 4.07 11.06 -9.02
N SER A 112 3.69 12.18 -9.64
CA SER A 112 2.26 12.51 -9.83
C SER A 112 1.60 11.51 -10.78
N GLY A 113 0.26 11.47 -10.82
CA GLY A 113 -0.47 10.58 -11.75
C GLY A 113 -0.04 10.78 -13.21
N ALA A 114 -0.01 12.02 -13.68
CA ALA A 114 0.42 12.36 -15.04
C ALA A 114 1.89 11.99 -15.33
N GLU A 115 2.79 12.16 -14.36
CA GLU A 115 4.20 11.75 -14.53
C GLU A 115 4.35 10.23 -14.55
N ALA A 116 3.57 9.51 -13.73
CA ALA A 116 3.59 8.05 -13.68
C ALA A 116 3.19 7.44 -15.04
N GLU A 117 2.21 8.02 -15.72
CA GLU A 117 1.81 7.60 -17.08
C GLU A 117 2.80 8.03 -18.18
N ALA A 118 3.42 9.19 -18.03
CA ALA A 118 4.29 9.76 -19.07
C ALA A 118 5.72 9.20 -19.06
N PHE A 119 6.21 8.72 -17.91
CA PHE A 119 7.63 8.39 -17.73
C PHE A 119 7.96 6.95 -18.13
N ALA A 120 9.00 6.78 -18.95
CA ALA A 120 9.50 5.46 -19.35
C ALA A 120 10.57 4.88 -18.40
N SER A 121 10.85 5.52 -17.27
CA SER A 121 11.86 5.07 -16.29
C SER A 121 11.63 5.67 -14.91
N GLY A 122 12.24 5.07 -13.88
CA GLY A 122 12.10 5.49 -12.48
C GLY A 122 10.98 4.78 -11.74
N ALA A 123 11.02 4.82 -10.41
CA ALA A 123 9.96 4.29 -9.58
C ALA A 123 8.75 5.24 -9.62
N ALA A 124 7.56 4.71 -9.91
CA ALA A 124 6.31 5.44 -9.78
C ALA A 124 5.75 5.32 -8.36
N VAL A 125 5.91 4.15 -7.74
CA VAL A 125 5.47 3.89 -6.37
C VAL A 125 6.58 3.18 -5.58
N SER A 126 6.94 3.77 -4.44
CA SER A 126 7.72 3.10 -3.41
C SER A 126 6.78 2.20 -2.59
N VAL A 127 6.85 0.90 -2.84
CA VAL A 127 5.95 -0.08 -2.21
C VAL A 127 6.30 -0.25 -0.74
N ARG A 128 5.28 -0.32 0.11
CA ARG A 128 5.42 -0.52 1.55
C ARG A 128 5.04 -1.93 1.98
N ASN A 129 3.91 -2.42 1.46
CA ASN A 129 3.38 -3.74 1.75
C ASN A 129 2.69 -4.27 0.50
N GLY A 130 3.17 -5.39 -0.01
CA GLY A 130 2.44 -6.19 -0.99
C GLY A 130 1.33 -7.01 -0.33
N VAL A 131 0.34 -7.39 -1.11
CA VAL A 131 -0.68 -8.36 -0.72
C VAL A 131 -0.05 -9.75 -0.84
N ALA A 132 0.12 -10.44 0.29
CA ALA A 132 0.56 -11.83 0.30
C ALA A 132 -0.38 -12.67 -0.57
N SER A 133 0.19 -13.48 -1.46
CA SER A 133 -0.55 -14.58 -2.08
C SER A 133 -0.90 -15.62 -1.01
N GLU A 134 -1.97 -16.39 -1.22
CA GLU A 134 -2.42 -17.42 -0.27
C GLU A 134 -1.31 -18.45 0.07
N ASP A 135 -0.30 -18.59 -0.78
CA ASP A 135 0.85 -19.48 -0.58
C ASP A 135 1.82 -19.04 0.53
N ASP A 136 1.97 -17.73 0.78
CA ASP A 136 2.89 -17.22 1.82
C ASP A 136 2.35 -17.40 3.24
N ALA A 137 1.03 -17.51 3.39
CA ALA A 137 0.39 -17.75 4.68
C ALA A 137 0.65 -19.17 5.22
N ASN A 138 1.04 -20.10 4.35
CA ASN A 138 1.21 -21.53 4.67
C ASN A 138 2.69 -21.95 4.80
N ALA A 139 3.64 -21.04 4.55
CA ALA A 139 5.08 -21.29 4.64
C ALA A 139 5.68 -21.00 6.03
N GLY A 140 4.85 -20.59 6.99
CA GLY A 140 5.27 -20.15 8.33
C GLY A 140 4.73 -20.98 9.50
N GLU A 141 4.11 -22.14 9.25
CA GLU A 141 3.66 -23.11 10.27
C GLU A 141 4.71 -24.17 10.61
#